data_AF-F1Z6V6-F1
#
_entry.id   AF-F1Z6V6-F1
#
_cell.length_a   1.000
_cell.length_b   1.000
_cell.length_c   1.000
_cell.angle_alpha   90.00
_cell.angle_beta   90.00
_cell.angle_gamma   90.00
#
_symmetry.space_group_name_H-M   'P 1'
#
loop_
_entity.id
_entity.type
_entity.pdbx_description
1 polymer ?
#
loop_
_entity_poly.entity_id
_entity_poly.type
_entity_poly.pdbx_seq_one_letter_code
_entity_poly.pdbx_strand_id
1 'polypeptide(L)'
;MFVLVAVAAMIGLGMWQLHRRAWKEALIARYVAASAQTGVVALTGTDIPDFAAYRRVLWDCPEPGADQVVAGRNAQGRSGWAHVVVCSHGTGAEATHVPVVIGWSFAVVPVIWPGGGIAGIAVPGPKAGVFVPGRDGRALDWHIVAEPPLGGLEANARPNPREIANNHWSYAIQWFAFAATALIIYLLALRRR
;
A
#
# COMPACT_ATOMS: atom_id res chain seq x y z
N MET A 1 -2.80 16.27 -40.08
CA MET A 1 -3.50 16.87 -38.91
C MET A 1 -3.67 15.87 -37.77
N PHE A 2 -4.42 14.77 -37.93
CA PHE A 2 -4.67 13.79 -36.84
C PHE A 2 -3.41 13.23 -36.17
N VAL A 3 -2.36 12.92 -36.95
CA VAL A 3 -1.11 12.40 -36.37
C VAL A 3 -0.42 13.42 -35.46
N LEU A 4 -0.45 14.71 -35.81
CA LEU A 4 0.13 15.77 -34.98
C LEU A 4 -0.65 15.95 -33.66
N VAL A 5 -1.98 15.83 -33.70
CA VAL A 5 -2.82 15.85 -32.50
C VAL A 5 -2.51 14.66 -31.60
N ALA A 6 -2.37 13.46 -32.17
CA ALA A 6 -2.00 12.26 -31.42
C ALA A 6 -0.61 12.38 -30.78
N VAL A 7 0.37 12.91 -31.52
CA VAL A 7 1.73 13.18 -31.00
C VAL A 7 1.68 14.17 -29.83
N ALA A 8 0.93 15.27 -29.96
CA ALA A 8 0.77 16.24 -28.88
C ALA A 8 0.13 15.61 -27.63
N ALA A 9 -0.89 14.76 -27.80
CA ALA A 9 -1.50 14.03 -26.70
C ALA A 9 -0.51 13.07 -26.00
N MET A 10 0.29 12.32 -26.75
CA MET A 10 1.31 11.42 -26.18
C MET A 10 2.39 12.19 -25.41
N ILE A 11 2.84 13.34 -25.91
CA ILE A 11 3.76 14.22 -25.18
C ILE A 11 3.11 14.72 -23.88
N GLY A 12 1.85 15.14 -23.95
CA GLY A 12 1.08 15.55 -22.77
C GLY A 12 0.97 14.44 -21.72
N LEU A 13 0.70 13.21 -22.14
CA LEU A 13 0.70 12.03 -21.26
C LEU A 13 2.07 11.77 -20.65
N GLY A 14 3.16 11.87 -21.42
CA GLY A 14 4.52 11.73 -20.91
C GLY A 14 4.88 12.79 -19.86
N MET A 15 4.50 14.05 -20.09
CA MET A 15 4.68 15.13 -19.12
C MET A 15 3.84 14.91 -17.85
N TRP A 16 2.59 14.47 -17.99
CA TRP A 16 1.75 14.12 -16.86
C TRP A 16 2.36 12.99 -16.01
N GLN A 17 2.94 11.97 -16.64
CA GLN A 17 3.65 10.90 -15.94
C GLN A 17 4.85 11.42 -15.12
N LEU A 18 5.65 12.34 -15.66
CA LEU A 18 6.75 12.97 -14.91
C LEU A 18 6.26 13.79 -13.72
N HIS A 19 5.17 14.55 -13.88
CA HIS A 19 4.56 15.28 -12.77
C HIS A 19 4.04 14.33 -11.70
N ARG A 20 3.37 13.25 -12.11
CA ARG A 20 2.85 12.22 -11.20
C ARG A 20 3.98 11.50 -10.46
N ARG A 21 5.12 11.27 -11.12
CA ARG A 21 6.34 10.76 -10.50
C ARG A 21 6.81 11.68 -9.37
N ALA A 22 6.96 12.98 -9.64
CA ALA A 22 7.44 13.95 -8.66
C ALA A 22 6.51 14.03 -7.44
N TRP A 23 5.19 14.03 -7.66
CA TRP A 23 4.20 13.91 -6.59
C TRP A 23 4.41 12.64 -5.74
N LYS A 24 4.60 11.49 -6.40
CA LYS A 24 4.80 10.20 -5.72
C LYS A 24 6.10 10.18 -4.92
N GLU A 25 7.18 10.74 -5.46
CA GLU A 25 8.47 10.88 -4.76
C GLU A 25 8.35 11.77 -3.52
N ALA A 26 7.64 12.90 -3.62
CA ALA A 26 7.37 13.77 -2.48
C ALA A 26 6.53 13.06 -1.40
N LEU A 27 5.54 12.25 -1.80
CA LEU A 27 4.74 11.44 -0.88
C LEU A 27 5.61 10.40 -0.14
N ILE A 28 6.44 9.66 -0.87
CA ILE A 28 7.35 8.67 -0.28
C ILE A 28 8.33 9.34 0.68
N ALA A 29 8.88 10.50 0.32
CA ALA A 29 9.78 11.26 1.19
C ALA A 29 9.12 11.65 2.51
N ARG A 30 7.84 12.06 2.50
CA ARG A 30 7.06 12.35 3.72
C ARG A 30 6.93 11.11 4.61
N TYR A 31 6.61 9.95 4.03
CA TYR A 31 6.50 8.70 4.79
C TYR A 31 7.83 8.19 5.33
N VAL A 32 8.93 8.36 4.59
CA VAL A 32 10.28 8.05 5.08
C VAL A 32 10.65 8.97 6.25
N ALA A 33 10.30 10.25 6.20
CA ALA A 33 10.51 11.16 7.33
C ALA A 33 9.64 10.78 8.54
N ALA A 34 8.40 10.35 8.32
CA ALA A 34 7.50 9.89 9.38
C ALA A 34 8.01 8.59 10.04
N SER A 35 8.51 7.63 9.25
CA SER A 35 9.01 6.35 9.77
C SER A 35 10.30 6.46 10.59
N ALA A 36 11.06 7.54 10.43
CA ALA A 36 12.22 7.85 11.23
C ALA A 36 11.88 8.43 12.62
N GLN A 37 10.62 8.80 12.87
CA GLN A 37 10.20 9.33 14.17
C GLN A 37 10.09 8.21 15.20
N THR A 38 10.67 8.42 16.38
CA THR A 38 10.66 7.45 17.49
C THR A 38 9.41 7.52 18.36
N GLY A 39 8.66 8.62 18.29
CA GLY A 39 7.43 8.82 19.06
C GLY A 39 6.33 7.84 18.65
N VAL A 40 5.71 7.21 19.65
CA VAL A 40 4.59 6.28 19.49
C VAL A 40 3.28 7.05 19.47
N VAL A 41 2.40 6.72 18.52
CA VAL A 41 1.05 7.31 18.40
C VAL A 41 0.02 6.37 19.02
N ALA A 42 -0.67 6.82 20.06
CA ALA A 42 -1.83 6.08 20.58
C ALA A 42 -3.04 6.32 19.67
N LEU A 43 -3.62 5.25 19.14
CA LEU A 43 -4.82 5.30 18.32
C LEU A 43 -6.05 5.05 19.19
N THR A 44 -7.08 5.88 19.01
CA THR A 44 -8.39 5.72 19.65
C THR A 44 -9.41 5.36 18.57
N GLY A 45 -9.95 4.15 18.60
CA GLY A 45 -10.83 3.66 17.54
C GLY A 45 -10.08 3.31 16.26
N THR A 46 -10.74 3.37 15.11
CA THR A 46 -10.28 2.83 13.82
C THR A 46 -9.98 3.88 12.76
N ASP A 47 -10.30 5.15 13.04
CA ASP A 47 -9.94 6.27 12.20
C ASP A 47 -8.45 6.59 12.42
N ILE A 48 -7.60 6.00 11.59
CA ILE A 48 -6.15 6.16 11.68
C ILE A 48 -5.79 7.47 10.95
N PRO A 49 -5.26 8.47 11.66
CA PRO A 49 -5.00 9.76 11.05
C PRO A 49 -3.80 9.68 10.09
N ASP A 50 -3.81 10.49 9.03
CA ASP A 50 -2.76 10.51 7.99
C ASP A 50 -1.34 10.67 8.55
N PHE A 51 -1.17 11.42 9.64
CA PHE A 51 0.14 11.62 10.27
C PHE A 51 0.69 10.34 10.92
N ALA A 52 -0.13 9.30 11.13
CA ALA A 52 0.29 8.00 11.63
C ALA A 52 0.92 7.11 10.53
N ALA A 53 0.89 7.54 9.26
CA ALA A 53 1.54 6.84 8.14
C ALA A 53 2.98 6.43 8.45
N TYR A 54 3.21 5.11 8.46
CA TYR A 54 4.49 4.46 8.74
C TYR A 54 5.10 4.77 10.11
N ARG A 55 4.31 5.30 11.05
CA ARG A 55 4.74 5.53 12.43
C ARG A 55 4.42 4.33 13.31
N ARG A 56 5.15 4.24 14.42
CA ARG A 56 4.83 3.29 15.50
C ARG A 56 3.51 3.70 16.15
N VAL A 57 2.58 2.77 16.26
CA VAL A 57 1.27 2.98 16.86
C VAL A 57 1.04 2.01 18.01
N LEU A 58 0.25 2.45 18.99
CA LEU A 58 -0.39 1.60 20.00
C LEU A 58 -1.88 1.63 19.75
N TRP A 59 -2.50 0.45 19.74
CA TRP A 59 -3.92 0.28 19.51
C TRP A 59 -4.43 -0.92 20.30
N ASP A 60 -5.74 -1.02 20.52
CA ASP A 60 -6.36 -2.17 21.18
C ASP A 60 -7.34 -2.83 20.22
N CYS A 61 -7.22 -4.15 20.04
CA CYS A 61 -8.11 -4.94 19.22
C CYS A 61 -9.00 -5.79 20.13
N PRO A 62 -10.21 -5.29 20.48
CA PRO A 62 -11.09 -5.97 21.43
C PRO A 62 -11.70 -7.25 20.83
N GLU A 63 -12.03 -7.21 19.53
CA GLU A 63 -12.70 -8.31 18.83
C GLU A 63 -11.93 -8.66 17.55
N PRO A 64 -10.97 -9.59 17.61
CA PRO A 64 -10.31 -10.10 16.42
C PRO A 64 -11.24 -11.06 15.66
N GLY A 65 -11.38 -10.85 14.35
CA GLY A 65 -11.97 -11.85 13.46
C GLY A 65 -11.08 -13.08 13.25
N ALA A 66 -11.57 -14.03 12.46
CA ALA A 66 -10.78 -15.19 12.06
C ALA A 66 -9.48 -14.80 11.33
N ASP A 67 -8.43 -15.57 11.56
CA ASP A 67 -7.15 -15.41 10.87
C ASP A 67 -7.30 -15.68 9.36
N GLN A 68 -6.84 -14.72 8.57
CA GLN A 68 -6.75 -14.78 7.12
C GLN A 68 -5.28 -14.87 6.72
N VAL A 69 -4.96 -15.97 6.05
CA VAL A 69 -3.60 -16.29 5.63
C VAL A 69 -3.38 -15.78 4.22
N VAL A 70 -2.44 -14.85 4.05
CA VAL A 70 -2.14 -14.21 2.76
C VAL A 70 -0.65 -14.26 2.45
N ALA A 71 -0.27 -14.13 1.17
CA ALA A 71 1.13 -14.10 0.79
C ALA A 71 1.86 -12.92 1.46
N GLY A 72 3.05 -13.18 2.00
CA GLY A 72 3.84 -12.20 2.71
C GLY A 72 5.30 -12.56 2.87
N ARG A 73 6.04 -11.68 3.52
CA ARG A 73 7.45 -11.87 3.86
C ARG A 73 7.68 -11.68 5.34
N ASN A 74 8.66 -12.38 5.88
CA ASN A 74 9.11 -12.19 7.25
C ASN A 74 10.22 -11.11 7.35
N ALA A 75 10.65 -10.81 8.57
CA ALA A 75 11.67 -9.80 8.85
C ALA A 75 13.03 -10.08 8.17
N GLN A 76 13.32 -11.34 7.82
CA GLN A 76 14.53 -11.77 7.10
C GLN A 76 14.34 -11.78 5.57
N GLY A 77 13.18 -11.33 5.07
CA GLY A 77 12.87 -11.27 3.63
C GLY A 77 12.45 -12.61 3.01
N ARG A 78 12.22 -13.65 3.81
CA ARG A 78 11.76 -14.96 3.31
C ARG A 78 10.29 -14.88 2.92
N SER A 79 9.96 -15.43 1.74
CA SER A 79 8.57 -15.56 1.29
C SER A 79 7.85 -16.68 2.03
N GLY A 80 6.58 -16.44 2.38
CA GLY A 80 5.71 -17.39 3.07
C GLY A 80 4.35 -16.75 3.33
N TRP A 81 3.80 -16.96 4.52
CA TRP A 81 2.42 -16.60 4.84
C TRP A 81 2.35 -15.58 5.97
N ALA A 82 1.73 -14.44 5.69
CA ALA A 82 1.35 -13.47 6.69
C ALA A 82 -0.05 -13.81 7.22
N HIS A 83 -0.17 -13.87 8.53
CA HIS A 83 -1.42 -14.09 9.25
C HIS A 83 -2.05 -12.73 9.57
N VAL A 84 -3.31 -12.56 9.21
CA VAL A 84 -4.02 -11.27 9.30
C VAL A 84 -5.37 -11.48 9.94
N VAL A 85 -5.62 -10.80 11.06
CA VAL A 85 -6.96 -10.70 11.64
C VAL A 85 -7.58 -9.37 11.25
N VAL A 86 -8.90 -9.33 11.11
CA VAL A 86 -9.62 -8.07 10.95
C VAL A 86 -10.26 -7.75 12.28
N CYS A 87 -9.76 -6.70 12.94
CA CYS A 87 -10.23 -6.26 14.23
C CYS A 87 -11.45 -5.35 14.05
N SER A 88 -12.54 -5.62 14.76
CA SER A 88 -13.70 -4.75 14.84
C SER A 88 -13.61 -3.80 16.03
N HIS A 89 -14.12 -2.58 15.84
CA HIS A 89 -14.35 -1.60 16.90
C HIS A 89 -15.77 -1.06 16.80
N GLY A 90 -16.52 -1.14 17.90
CA GLY A 90 -17.97 -0.90 17.93
C GLY A 90 -18.77 -2.15 17.58
N THR A 91 -20.10 -2.04 17.57
CA THR A 91 -21.02 -3.17 17.37
C THR A 91 -22.04 -2.91 16.25
N GLY A 92 -22.49 -3.95 15.57
CA GLY A 92 -23.56 -3.85 14.55
C GLY A 92 -23.09 -3.25 13.22
N ALA A 93 -24.01 -2.62 12.47
CA ALA A 93 -23.75 -2.10 11.13
C ALA A 93 -22.75 -0.93 11.09
N GLU A 94 -22.47 -0.30 12.24
CA GLU A 94 -21.53 0.81 12.39
C GLU A 94 -20.13 0.35 12.83
N ALA A 95 -19.94 -0.96 13.02
CA ALA A 95 -18.64 -1.50 13.38
C ALA A 95 -17.59 -1.16 12.32
N THR A 96 -16.50 -0.59 12.78
CA THR A 96 -15.36 -0.24 11.93
C THR A 96 -14.30 -1.32 12.01
N HIS A 97 -13.60 -1.54 10.90
CA HIS A 97 -12.72 -2.70 10.74
C HIS A 97 -11.32 -2.26 10.38
N VAL A 98 -10.30 -2.85 11.01
CA VAL A 98 -8.88 -2.59 10.68
C VAL A 98 -8.14 -3.93 10.55
N PRO A 99 -7.56 -4.25 9.38
CA PRO A 99 -6.69 -5.40 9.22
C PRO A 99 -5.42 -5.23 10.05
N VAL A 100 -5.07 -6.26 10.82
CA VAL A 100 -3.86 -6.35 11.62
C VAL A 100 -3.09 -7.58 11.18
N VAL A 101 -1.90 -7.35 10.62
CA VAL A 101 -0.95 -8.41 10.30
C VAL A 101 -0.26 -8.81 11.60
N ILE A 102 -0.73 -9.90 12.20
CA ILE A 102 -0.32 -10.35 13.54
C ILE A 102 1.04 -11.06 13.53
N GLY A 103 1.43 -11.66 12.41
CA GLY A 103 2.72 -12.36 12.32
C GLY A 103 2.89 -13.08 10.99
N TRP A 104 3.95 -13.85 10.88
CA TRP A 104 4.31 -14.62 9.70
C TRP A 104 4.65 -16.07 10.06
N SER A 105 4.36 -17.02 9.17
CA SER A 105 4.88 -18.38 9.26
C SER A 105 5.09 -19.02 7.87
N PHE A 106 5.74 -20.18 7.82
CA PHE A 106 5.76 -21.04 6.63
C PHE A 106 4.50 -21.89 6.49
N ALA A 107 3.69 -22.01 7.55
CA ALA A 107 2.47 -22.81 7.55
C ALA A 107 1.28 -21.96 7.09
N VAL A 108 0.34 -22.59 6.39
CA VAL A 108 -0.96 -21.97 6.07
C VAL A 108 -2.02 -22.22 7.13
N VAL A 109 -1.65 -22.89 8.22
CA VAL A 109 -2.58 -23.28 9.28
C VAL A 109 -3.01 -22.01 10.03
N PRO A 110 -4.31 -21.66 10.04
CA PRO A 110 -4.78 -20.49 10.76
C PRO A 110 -4.46 -20.58 12.25
N VAL A 111 -4.14 -19.44 12.87
CA VAL A 111 -3.89 -19.34 14.31
C VAL A 111 -5.05 -18.66 15.02
N ILE A 112 -5.25 -19.02 16.29
CA ILE A 112 -6.21 -18.35 17.17
C ILE A 112 -5.45 -17.32 17.99
N TRP A 113 -5.79 -16.04 17.80
CA TRP A 113 -5.29 -14.95 18.63
C TRP A 113 -6.48 -14.27 19.32
N PRO A 114 -6.51 -14.21 20.66
CA PRO A 114 -7.69 -13.75 21.40
C PRO A 114 -7.90 -12.24 21.40
N GLY A 115 -6.99 -11.46 20.81
CA GLY A 115 -7.05 -10.01 20.77
C GLY A 115 -6.20 -9.35 21.85
N GLY A 116 -6.42 -8.05 22.04
CA GLY A 116 -5.75 -7.21 23.02
C GLY A 116 -4.85 -6.14 22.41
N GLY A 117 -3.95 -5.61 23.24
CA GLY A 117 -3.08 -4.50 22.90
C GLY A 117 -2.08 -4.84 21.79
N ILE A 118 -2.04 -3.99 20.77
CA ILE A 118 -1.16 -4.07 19.61
C ILE A 118 -0.18 -2.90 19.66
N ALA A 119 1.12 -3.22 19.64
CA ALA A 119 2.14 -2.31 19.16
C ALA A 119 2.47 -2.68 17.71
N GLY A 120 2.59 -1.69 16.83
CA GLY A 120 2.87 -1.97 15.42
C GLY A 120 3.16 -0.73 14.60
N ILE A 121 3.11 -0.88 13.28
CA ILE A 121 3.28 0.20 12.32
C ILE A 121 1.99 0.35 11.52
N ALA A 122 1.44 1.57 11.49
CA ALA A 122 0.28 1.88 10.66
C ALA A 122 0.72 2.11 9.21
N VAL A 123 0.09 1.41 8.27
CA VAL A 123 0.45 1.44 6.85
C VAL A 123 -0.76 1.92 6.05
N PRO A 124 -0.62 3.01 5.26
CA PRO A 124 -1.68 3.45 4.37
C PRO A 124 -1.93 2.45 3.25
N GLY A 125 -3.20 2.28 2.91
CA GLY A 125 -3.71 1.42 1.86
C GLY A 125 -4.23 0.06 2.37
N PRO A 126 -5.01 -0.63 1.51
CA PRO A 126 -5.57 -1.92 1.84
C PRO A 126 -4.49 -3.01 1.92
N LYS A 127 -4.67 -3.97 2.83
CA LYS A 127 -3.88 -5.19 2.83
C LYS A 127 -4.39 -6.14 1.72
N ALA A 128 -3.55 -6.37 0.71
CA ALA A 128 -3.90 -7.25 -0.41
C ALA A 128 -4.21 -8.69 0.06
N GLY A 129 -5.24 -9.30 -0.53
CA GLY A 129 -5.67 -10.66 -0.21
C GLY A 129 -6.56 -10.81 1.03
N VAL A 130 -6.85 -9.71 1.74
CA VAL A 130 -7.66 -9.74 2.97
C VAL A 130 -9.08 -9.28 2.68
N PHE A 131 -10.05 -10.12 3.08
CA PHE A 131 -11.46 -9.79 3.08
C PHE A 131 -11.80 -8.98 4.33
N VAL A 132 -12.57 -7.91 4.14
CA VAL A 132 -13.02 -7.02 5.23
C VAL A 132 -14.54 -6.92 5.14
N PRO A 133 -15.28 -7.27 6.20
CA PRO A 133 -16.75 -7.19 6.23
C PRO A 133 -17.28 -5.76 6.03
N GLY A 134 -18.52 -5.64 5.54
CA GLY A 134 -19.22 -4.33 5.41
C GLY A 134 -18.66 -3.40 4.33
N ARG A 135 -17.91 -3.96 3.37
CA ARG A 135 -17.15 -3.17 2.40
C ARG A 135 -17.96 -2.87 1.13
N ASP A 136 -18.69 -1.77 1.12
CA ASP A 136 -19.34 -1.19 -0.07
C ASP A 136 -18.34 -0.45 -0.97
N GLY A 137 -17.20 -1.08 -1.28
CA GLY A 137 -16.19 -0.50 -2.18
C GLY A 137 -15.35 0.66 -1.60
N ARG A 138 -15.59 1.10 -0.36
CA ARG A 138 -14.65 1.97 0.35
C ARG A 138 -13.39 1.18 0.68
N ALA A 139 -12.25 1.61 0.16
CA ALA A 139 -10.98 1.04 0.60
C ALA A 139 -10.83 1.37 2.08
N LEU A 140 -10.50 0.38 2.92
CA LEU A 140 -9.83 0.74 4.14
C LEU A 140 -8.50 1.33 3.72
N ASP A 141 -8.29 2.59 4.10
CA ASP A 141 -7.07 3.30 3.80
C ASP A 141 -5.91 2.87 4.69
N TRP A 142 -6.07 1.82 5.51
CA TRP A 142 -5.09 1.45 6.53
C TRP A 142 -5.07 -0.03 6.87
N HIS A 143 -3.90 -0.51 7.25
CA HIS A 143 -3.69 -1.73 8.02
C HIS A 143 -2.54 -1.53 9.01
N ILE A 144 -2.48 -2.37 10.04
CA ILE A 144 -1.41 -2.33 11.05
C ILE A 144 -0.56 -3.59 10.90
N VAL A 145 0.76 -3.45 10.94
CA VAL A 145 1.69 -4.59 11.04
C VAL A 145 2.24 -4.66 12.45
N ALA A 146 1.96 -5.75 13.16
CA ALA A 146 2.35 -5.92 14.55
C ALA A 146 3.88 -6.03 14.71
N GLU A 147 4.41 -5.33 15.71
CA GLU A 147 5.82 -5.34 16.11
C GLU A 147 5.89 -5.13 17.64
N PRO A 148 6.12 -6.19 18.45
CA PRO A 148 6.52 -7.56 18.10
C PRO A 148 5.39 -8.40 17.44
N PRO A 149 5.71 -9.56 16.82
CA PRO A 149 4.69 -10.48 16.33
C PRO A 149 3.83 -11.04 17.47
N LEU A 150 2.61 -11.44 17.13
CA LEU A 150 1.57 -11.94 18.01
C LEU A 150 1.22 -13.39 17.63
N GLY A 151 0.48 -14.09 18.50
CA GLY A 151 -0.01 -15.43 18.22
C GLY A 151 1.07 -16.53 18.08
N GLY A 152 2.26 -16.31 18.64
CA GLY A 152 3.38 -17.27 18.55
C GLY A 152 4.03 -17.35 17.16
N LEU A 153 3.79 -16.37 16.30
CA LEU A 153 4.29 -16.28 14.93
C LEU A 153 5.67 -15.61 14.85
N GLU A 154 6.33 -15.73 13.69
CA GLU A 154 7.54 -14.96 13.40
C GLU A 154 7.21 -13.50 13.02
N ALA A 155 8.22 -12.62 13.13
CA ALA A 155 8.09 -11.22 12.76
C ALA A 155 7.87 -11.05 11.24
N ASN A 156 6.90 -10.21 10.87
CA ASN A 156 6.68 -9.78 9.50
C ASN A 156 7.85 -8.91 8.98
N ALA A 157 7.97 -8.82 7.66
CA ALA A 157 8.77 -7.78 7.04
C ALA A 157 8.29 -6.40 7.52
N ARG A 158 9.23 -5.57 7.96
CA ARG A 158 8.91 -4.24 8.46
C ARG A 158 8.44 -3.36 7.30
N PRO A 159 7.26 -2.71 7.40
CA PRO A 159 6.77 -1.82 6.34
C PRO A 159 7.79 -0.73 5.99
N ASN A 160 8.17 -0.65 4.73
CA ASN A 160 9.15 0.29 4.24
C ASN A 160 8.54 1.19 3.15
N PRO A 161 8.36 2.51 3.40
CA PRO A 161 7.79 3.39 2.39
C PRO A 161 8.59 3.46 1.08
N ARG A 162 9.88 3.11 1.10
CA ARG A 162 10.73 3.08 -0.10
C ARG A 162 10.37 1.95 -1.07
N GLU A 163 9.61 0.95 -0.62
CA GLU A 163 9.15 -0.16 -1.45
C GLU A 163 7.83 0.15 -2.20
N ILE A 164 7.24 1.33 -1.96
CA ILE A 164 6.08 1.79 -2.73
C ILE A 164 6.48 1.93 -4.21
N ALA A 165 5.82 1.17 -5.07
CA ALA A 165 6.10 1.17 -6.50
C ALA A 165 5.95 2.58 -7.14
N ASN A 166 6.92 2.94 -7.97
CA ASN A 166 6.96 4.19 -8.73
C ASN A 166 7.49 3.97 -10.16
N ASN A 167 6.64 3.46 -11.04
CA ASN A 167 6.95 3.14 -12.44
C ASN A 167 6.62 4.28 -13.43
N HIS A 168 6.25 5.47 -12.96
CA HIS A 168 5.85 6.59 -13.81
C HIS A 168 6.97 7.03 -14.78
N TRP A 169 8.25 6.83 -14.43
CA TRP A 169 9.38 7.15 -15.32
C TRP A 169 9.43 6.26 -16.56
N SER A 170 9.26 4.94 -16.40
CA SER A 170 9.26 4.02 -17.56
C SER A 170 8.07 4.30 -18.47
N TYR A 171 6.91 4.62 -17.90
CA TYR A 171 5.75 5.03 -18.70
C TYR A 171 5.95 6.36 -19.41
N ALA A 172 6.61 7.35 -18.79
CA ALA A 172 6.93 8.61 -19.47
C ALA A 172 7.79 8.36 -20.70
N ILE A 173 8.84 7.52 -20.58
CA ILE A 173 9.69 7.14 -21.72
C ILE A 173 8.87 6.45 -22.81
N GLN A 174 8.00 5.52 -22.43
CA GLN A 174 7.13 4.82 -23.38
C GLN A 174 6.27 5.82 -24.19
N TRP A 175 5.64 6.80 -23.53
CA TRP A 175 4.85 7.81 -24.21
C TRP A 175 5.67 8.70 -25.15
N PHE A 176 6.87 9.11 -24.74
CA PHE A 176 7.76 9.88 -25.61
C PHE A 176 8.29 9.06 -26.80
N ALA A 177 8.57 7.77 -26.59
CA ALA A 177 9.00 6.87 -27.67
C ALA A 177 7.88 6.66 -28.71
N PHE A 178 6.62 6.51 -28.26
CA PHE A 178 5.47 6.46 -29.16
C PHE A 178 5.29 7.77 -29.94
N ALA A 179 5.40 8.91 -29.26
CA ALA A 179 5.31 10.23 -29.90
C ALA A 179 6.40 10.41 -30.98
N ALA A 180 7.64 10.07 -30.66
CA ALA A 180 8.77 10.16 -31.59
C ALA A 180 8.59 9.23 -32.79
N THR A 181 8.19 7.98 -32.57
CA THR A 181 7.95 7.01 -33.64
C THR A 181 6.85 7.48 -34.59
N ALA A 182 5.71 7.92 -34.05
CA ALA A 182 4.60 8.43 -34.85
C ALA A 182 5.00 9.67 -35.67
N LEU A 183 5.78 10.58 -35.07
CA LEU A 183 6.28 11.76 -35.76
C LEU A 183 7.23 11.39 -36.91
N ILE A 184 8.17 10.46 -36.68
CA ILE A 184 9.11 10.00 -37.71
C ILE A 184 8.35 9.39 -38.89
N ILE A 185 7.42 8.48 -38.63
CA ILE A 185 6.59 7.84 -39.68
C ILE A 185 5.81 8.89 -40.46
N TYR A 186 5.23 9.88 -39.77
CA TYR A 186 4.49 10.96 -40.41
C TYR A 186 5.37 11.80 -41.34
N LEU A 187 6.57 12.19 -40.90
CA LEU A 187 7.51 12.96 -41.71
C LEU A 187 8.01 12.16 -42.91
N LEU A 188 8.28 10.87 -42.76
CA LEU A 188 8.63 9.98 -43.88
C LEU A 188 7.49 9.85 -44.89
N ALA A 189 6.24 9.74 -44.42
CA ALA A 189 5.07 9.68 -45.27
C ALA A 189 4.84 10.99 -46.04
N LEU A 190 5.10 12.14 -45.41
CA LEU A 190 5.03 13.44 -46.08
C LEU A 190 6.13 13.61 -47.14
N ARG A 191 7.36 13.15 -46.88
CA ARG A 191 8.48 13.22 -47.85
C ARG A 191 8.29 12.33 -49.07
N ARG A 192 7.47 11.29 -48.96
CA ARG A 192 7.15 10.35 -50.07
C ARG A 192 5.95 10.78 -50.90
N ARG A 193 5.26 11.86 -50.51
CA ARG A 193 4.21 12.50 -51.30
C ARG A 193 4.80 13.64 -52.10
#